data_AF-W7MUQ7-F1
#
_entry.id   AF-W7MUQ7-F1
#
_cell.length_a   1.000
_cell.length_b   1.000
_cell.length_c   1.000
_cell.angle_alpha   90.00
_cell.angle_beta   90.00
_cell.angle_gamma   90.00
#
_symmetry.space_group_name_H-M   'P 1'
#
loop_
_entity.id
_entity.type
_entity.pdbx_description
1 polymer ?
#
loop_
_entity_poly.entity_id
_entity_poly.type
_entity_poly.pdbx_seq_one_letter_code
_entity_poly.pdbx_strand_id
1 'polypeptide(L)'
;MYPERPQSVADLVPLPQGNGPKIKAFDFQGPQQIEFLDHLGSGIHSIVFKFRFPSDESWVSPAHPDNWDDPDALGAFYPYSEPFTCECPAFGRLKRPVTKNWQSNFAYLPAHKLSFTWDGYHDGDEEEYYRDANLRDMGTRFRCSDGSLPPIRGIIKEFGESKVLDYKGAKSILRDIKYVQQLGITDLDLAHRQIINGKLSDFSTSITVPHFASNPEWNLHLSRSCRSKIEFELFATCYKDFRDFDIMIHDWNEDHKD
;
A
#
# COMPACT_ATOMS: atom_id res chain seq x y z
N MET A 1 -3.71 16.53 -4.72
CA MET A 1 -3.15 15.18 -4.93
C MET A 1 -1.81 15.15 -4.23
N TYR A 2 -1.54 14.09 -3.46
CA TYR A 2 -0.62 14.09 -2.30
C TYR A 2 -1.00 15.14 -1.23
N PRO A 3 -0.97 14.82 0.08
CA PRO A 3 -1.27 15.81 1.08
C PRO A 3 -0.23 16.93 0.98
N GLU A 4 -0.69 18.17 1.04
CA GLU A 4 0.19 19.31 1.28
C GLU A 4 1.11 19.00 2.46
N ARG A 5 2.33 19.54 2.43
CA ARG A 5 3.23 19.38 3.56
C ARG A 5 2.56 19.95 4.82
N PRO A 6 2.41 19.16 5.89
CA PRO A 6 1.83 19.67 7.12
C PRO A 6 2.74 20.79 7.64
N GLN A 7 2.14 21.96 7.89
CA GLN A 7 2.85 23.12 8.43
C GLN A 7 2.84 23.10 9.96
N SER A 8 1.93 22.34 10.55
CA SER A 8 1.70 22.24 11.99
C SER A 8 1.17 20.86 12.38
N VAL A 9 1.17 20.58 13.69
CA VAL A 9 0.55 19.35 14.25
C VAL A 9 -0.95 19.28 13.94
N ALA A 10 -1.63 20.43 13.78
CA ALA A 10 -3.05 20.47 13.44
C ALA A 10 -3.35 19.90 12.04
N ASP A 11 -2.34 19.90 11.15
CA ASP A 11 -2.47 19.35 9.80
C ASP A 11 -2.34 17.82 9.77
N LEU A 12 -1.99 17.19 10.90
CA LEU A 12 -1.86 15.73 11.04
C LEU A 12 -3.22 15.05 11.25
N VAL A 13 -4.14 15.26 10.31
CA VAL A 13 -5.48 14.68 10.32
C VAL A 13 -5.47 13.17 9.96
N PRO A 14 -6.48 12.39 10.38
CA PRO A 14 -6.58 10.97 10.02
C PRO A 14 -6.62 10.72 8.51
N LEU A 15 -5.95 9.67 8.03
CA LEU A 15 -5.83 9.32 6.60
C LEU A 15 -6.50 7.98 6.24
N PRO A 16 -6.86 7.75 4.96
CA PRO A 16 -6.80 8.71 3.83
C PRO A 16 -7.96 9.73 3.91
N GLN A 17 -7.92 10.83 3.15
CA GLN A 17 -9.01 11.84 3.17
C GLN A 17 -10.31 11.40 2.47
N GLY A 18 -10.29 10.30 1.70
CA GLY A 18 -11.48 9.74 1.04
C GLY A 18 -12.51 9.18 2.02
N ASN A 19 -13.60 8.59 1.53
CA ASN A 19 -14.55 7.86 2.38
C ASN A 19 -13.91 6.59 2.99
N GLY A 20 -14.48 6.08 4.08
CA GLY A 20 -14.08 4.79 4.67
C GLY A 20 -13.24 4.88 5.94
N PRO A 21 -12.68 3.74 6.40
CA PRO A 21 -11.87 3.69 7.62
C PRO A 21 -10.67 4.64 7.57
N LYS A 22 -10.23 5.05 8.76
CA LYS A 22 -9.13 5.98 8.92
C LYS A 22 -8.12 5.45 9.91
N ILE A 23 -6.86 5.81 9.69
CA ILE A 23 -5.80 5.64 10.66
C ILE A 23 -5.38 7.02 11.19
N LYS A 24 -5.14 7.10 12.50
CA LYS A 24 -4.61 8.33 13.13
C LYS A 24 -3.11 8.42 12.91
N ALA A 25 -2.59 9.65 12.86
CA ALA A 25 -1.16 9.89 12.94
C ALA A 25 -0.57 9.29 14.23
N PHE A 26 0.67 8.84 14.12
CA PHE A 26 1.52 8.34 15.17
C PHE A 26 2.04 9.52 15.95
N ASP A 27 1.76 9.48 17.25
CA ASP A 27 2.28 10.47 18.17
C ASP A 27 3.70 10.08 18.55
N PHE A 28 4.67 10.80 18.00
CA PHE A 28 6.08 10.68 18.35
C PHE A 28 6.41 11.21 19.76
N GLN A 29 5.44 11.81 20.47
CA GLN A 29 5.60 12.40 21.79
C GLN A 29 6.72 13.45 21.86
N GLY A 30 6.96 14.15 20.73
CA GLY A 30 8.02 15.13 20.55
C GLY A 30 9.01 14.77 19.44
N PRO A 31 10.04 15.59 19.21
CA PRO A 31 11.10 15.29 18.26
C PRO A 31 11.83 14.00 18.64
N GLN A 32 11.87 13.03 17.73
CA GLN A 32 12.61 11.78 17.91
C GLN A 32 13.85 11.79 17.01
N GLN A 33 14.98 11.30 17.53
CA GLN A 33 16.10 10.92 16.68
C GLN A 33 15.76 9.55 16.08
N ILE A 34 15.54 9.54 14.77
CA ILE A 34 15.26 8.31 14.03
C ILE A 34 16.56 7.89 13.36
N GLU A 35 17.09 6.76 13.81
CA GLU A 35 18.22 6.08 13.18
C GLU A 35 17.70 4.94 12.31
N PHE A 36 18.17 4.88 11.06
CA PHE A 36 17.87 3.79 10.15
C PHE A 36 18.99 2.76 10.31
N LEU A 37 18.67 1.60 10.89
CA LEU A 37 19.65 0.60 11.26
C LEU A 37 20.08 -0.26 10.06
N ASP A 38 19.12 -0.81 9.31
CA ASP A 38 19.38 -1.73 8.21
C ASP A 38 18.37 -1.56 7.06
N HIS A 39 18.79 -1.88 5.84
CA HIS A 39 17.91 -2.09 4.69
C HIS A 39 17.39 -3.52 4.70
N LEU A 40 16.07 -3.72 4.71
CA LEU A 40 15.47 -5.05 4.81
C LEU A 40 14.92 -5.59 3.47
N GLY A 41 14.74 -4.73 2.46
CA GLY A 41 14.32 -5.16 1.11
C GLY A 41 13.63 -4.05 0.30
N SER A 42 13.35 -4.34 -0.97
CA SER A 42 12.65 -3.44 -1.89
C SER A 42 11.62 -4.19 -2.74
N GLY A 43 10.56 -3.50 -3.17
CA GLY A 43 9.56 -4.00 -4.11
C GLY A 43 8.93 -2.87 -4.95
N ILE A 44 8.04 -3.25 -5.87
CA ILE A 44 7.39 -2.34 -6.84
C ILE A 44 6.66 -1.16 -6.14
N HIS A 45 6.09 -1.40 -4.96
CA HIS A 45 5.27 -0.42 -4.23
C HIS A 45 6.01 0.34 -3.12
N SER A 46 7.17 -0.14 -2.66
CA SER A 46 7.96 0.53 -1.62
C SER A 46 9.35 -0.09 -1.43
N ILE A 47 10.25 0.64 -0.77
CA ILE A 47 11.46 0.08 -0.17
C ILE A 47 11.22 -0.08 1.33
N VAL A 48 11.52 -1.25 1.88
CA VAL A 48 11.61 -1.50 3.31
C VAL A 48 12.97 -0.98 3.78
N PHE A 49 12.93 0.33 4.09
CA PHE A 49 13.92 1.30 4.60
C PHE A 49 14.56 2.26 3.56
N LYS A 50 14.24 3.56 3.75
CA LYS A 50 14.63 4.78 3.02
C LYS A 50 14.32 4.85 1.50
N PHE A 51 13.03 5.09 1.21
CA PHE A 51 12.32 5.81 0.11
C PHE A 51 12.76 5.73 -1.37
N ARG A 52 11.82 5.23 -2.19
CA ARG A 52 11.56 5.55 -3.61
C ARG A 52 10.04 5.68 -3.81
N PHE A 53 9.57 6.56 -4.70
CA PHE A 53 8.13 6.74 -4.99
C PHE A 53 7.59 5.56 -5.82
N PRO A 54 6.37 5.07 -5.55
CA PRO A 54 5.75 4.02 -6.35
C PRO A 54 5.42 4.53 -7.77
N SER A 55 5.50 3.65 -8.76
CA SER A 55 4.99 3.90 -10.12
C SER A 55 3.46 4.04 -10.09
N ASP A 56 2.91 4.92 -10.94
CA ASP A 56 1.46 5.06 -11.17
C ASP A 56 0.89 3.94 -12.05
N GLU A 57 1.73 3.26 -12.83
CA GLU A 57 1.34 2.09 -13.65
C GLU A 57 0.83 0.92 -12.82
N SER A 58 1.16 0.87 -11.53
CA SER A 58 0.75 -0.20 -10.61
C SER A 58 -0.49 0.16 -9.77
N TRP A 59 -1.13 1.30 -10.02
CA TRP A 59 -2.35 1.71 -9.33
C TRP A 59 -3.56 1.08 -10.01
N VAL A 60 -4.54 0.62 -9.24
CA VAL A 60 -5.87 0.31 -9.79
C VAL A 60 -6.51 1.63 -10.24
N SER A 61 -6.30 2.01 -11.49
CA SER A 61 -6.71 3.30 -12.05
C SER A 61 -7.40 3.08 -13.39
N PRO A 62 -8.49 3.81 -13.69
CA PRO A 62 -9.02 3.88 -15.05
C PRO A 62 -8.20 4.81 -15.96
N ALA A 63 -7.08 5.36 -15.48
CA ALA A 63 -6.18 6.15 -16.29
C ALA A 63 -5.53 5.27 -17.37
N HIS A 64 -5.73 5.68 -18.62
CA HIS A 64 -5.16 5.12 -19.84
C HIS A 64 -3.81 5.82 -20.11
N PRO A 65 -2.90 5.22 -20.91
CA PRO A 65 -1.67 5.89 -21.34
C PRO A 65 -1.85 7.32 -21.87
N ASP A 66 -3.02 7.64 -22.42
CA ASP A 66 -3.32 8.97 -22.97
C ASP A 66 -3.67 10.04 -21.92
N ASN A 67 -3.92 9.66 -20.66
CA ASN A 67 -4.28 10.59 -19.58
C ASN A 67 -3.56 10.32 -18.25
N TRP A 68 -2.43 9.60 -18.27
CA TRP A 68 -1.59 9.39 -17.09
C TRP A 68 -1.03 10.69 -16.50
N ASP A 69 -0.90 11.76 -17.28
CA ASP A 69 -0.44 13.06 -16.80
C ASP A 69 -1.56 14.01 -16.38
N ASP A 70 -2.84 13.61 -16.45
CA ASP A 70 -3.97 14.44 -16.03
C ASP A 70 -4.10 14.46 -14.50
N PRO A 71 -3.79 15.60 -13.83
CA PRO A 71 -3.83 15.66 -12.37
C PRO A 71 -5.26 15.55 -11.81
N ASP A 72 -6.28 15.94 -12.57
CA ASP A 72 -7.66 15.84 -12.12
C ASP A 72 -8.13 14.39 -12.18
N ALA A 73 -7.75 13.66 -13.24
CA ALA A 73 -8.03 12.23 -13.36
C ALA A 73 -7.38 11.44 -12.21
N LEU A 74 -6.07 11.61 -12.00
CA LEU A 74 -5.36 10.90 -10.92
C LEU A 74 -5.83 11.32 -9.52
N GLY A 75 -6.22 12.59 -9.35
CA GLY A 75 -6.71 13.13 -8.08
C GLY A 75 -7.99 12.45 -7.59
N ALA A 76 -8.84 11.99 -8.51
CA ALA A 76 -10.08 11.29 -8.19
C ALA A 76 -9.85 9.87 -7.63
N PHE A 77 -8.79 9.18 -8.06
CA PHE A 77 -8.47 7.80 -7.65
C PHE A 77 -7.45 7.73 -6.52
N TYR A 78 -6.61 8.77 -6.41
CA TYR A 78 -5.56 8.88 -5.42
C TYR A 78 -5.97 8.49 -3.99
N PRO A 79 -7.16 8.86 -3.44
CA PRO A 79 -7.52 8.49 -2.07
C PRO A 79 -7.76 6.99 -1.85
N TYR A 80 -7.76 6.20 -2.91
CA TYR A 80 -8.21 4.82 -2.95
C TYR A 80 -7.21 3.86 -3.61
N SER A 81 -6.38 4.35 -4.55
CA SER A 81 -5.53 3.50 -5.40
C SER A 81 -4.02 3.69 -5.21
N GLU A 82 -3.60 4.76 -4.52
CA GLU A 82 -2.18 4.98 -4.26
C GLU A 82 -1.74 4.06 -3.10
N PRO A 83 -0.60 3.34 -3.19
CA PRO A 83 -0.23 2.28 -2.25
C PRO A 83 -0.41 2.63 -0.76
N PHE A 84 0.03 3.82 -0.37
CA PHE A 84 -0.13 4.28 1.00
C PHE A 84 -1.61 4.49 1.38
N THR A 85 -2.42 4.99 0.47
CA THR A 85 -3.88 5.17 0.67
C THR A 85 -4.69 3.88 0.56
N CYS A 86 -4.20 2.84 -0.11
CA CYS A 86 -4.80 1.49 -0.06
C CYS A 86 -4.62 0.88 1.33
N GLU A 87 -3.42 1.03 1.89
CA GLU A 87 -3.02 0.37 3.13
C GLU A 87 -3.60 1.03 4.39
N CYS A 88 -3.76 2.37 4.38
CA CYS A 88 -4.37 3.12 5.48
C CYS A 88 -5.78 2.64 5.90
N PRO A 89 -6.77 2.52 5.00
CA PRO A 89 -8.12 2.08 5.35
C PRO A 89 -8.13 0.59 5.73
N ALA A 90 -7.27 -0.25 5.15
CA ALA A 90 -7.13 -1.65 5.55
C ALA A 90 -6.72 -1.74 7.03
N PHE A 91 -5.65 -1.07 7.44
CA PHE A 91 -5.25 -1.03 8.85
C PHE A 91 -6.24 -0.26 9.75
N GLY A 92 -6.88 0.80 9.24
CA GLY A 92 -7.95 1.50 9.94
C GLY A 92 -9.12 0.56 10.28
N ARG A 93 -9.45 -0.37 9.38
CA ARG A 93 -10.48 -1.41 9.58
C ARG A 93 -10.01 -2.47 10.58
N LEU A 94 -8.77 -2.93 10.46
CA LEU A 94 -8.15 -3.95 11.33
C LEU A 94 -7.88 -3.46 12.76
N LYS A 95 -8.01 -2.16 13.05
CA LYS A 95 -7.88 -1.59 14.40
C LYS A 95 -9.19 -1.55 15.21
N ARG A 96 -10.33 -1.92 14.63
CA ARG A 96 -11.64 -1.81 15.31
C ARG A 96 -11.73 -2.82 16.47
N PRO A 97 -12.57 -2.59 17.51
CA PRO A 97 -12.51 -3.30 18.81
C PRO A 97 -12.60 -4.84 18.79
N VAL A 98 -12.97 -5.43 17.66
CA VAL A 98 -13.09 -6.89 17.47
C VAL A 98 -11.72 -7.54 17.22
N THR A 99 -10.67 -6.77 16.89
CA THR A 99 -9.33 -7.24 16.49
C THR A 99 -8.24 -6.67 17.41
N LYS A 100 -8.10 -7.22 18.61
CA LYS A 100 -7.18 -6.69 19.66
C LYS A 100 -5.67 -6.74 19.34
N ASN A 101 -5.22 -7.29 18.20
CA ASN A 101 -3.82 -7.70 18.01
C ASN A 101 -3.08 -7.09 16.78
N TRP A 102 -3.59 -6.01 16.17
CA TRP A 102 -2.87 -5.28 15.11
C TRP A 102 -2.74 -3.80 15.48
N GLN A 103 -1.52 -3.37 15.82
CA GLN A 103 -1.23 -1.97 16.13
C GLN A 103 -0.25 -1.42 15.11
N SER A 104 -0.75 -1.00 13.94
CA SER A 104 0.03 -0.22 12.96
C SER A 104 -0.27 1.25 13.15
N ASN A 105 0.71 2.08 13.52
CA ASN A 105 0.52 3.52 13.67
C ASN A 105 1.23 4.26 12.53
N PHE A 106 0.82 5.48 12.17
CA PHE A 106 1.30 6.12 10.94
C PHE A 106 2.19 7.35 11.18
N ALA A 107 3.38 7.44 10.60
CA ALA A 107 4.24 8.62 10.75
C ALA A 107 4.39 9.45 9.46
N TYR A 108 4.28 10.77 9.61
CA TYR A 108 4.79 11.73 8.63
C TYR A 108 6.22 12.11 9.00
N LEU A 109 7.13 12.10 8.03
CA LEU A 109 8.48 12.63 8.20
C LEU A 109 8.57 13.99 7.49
N PRO A 110 8.64 15.13 8.21
CA PRO A 110 8.80 16.43 7.59
C PRO A 110 10.19 16.51 6.95
N ALA A 111 10.22 16.44 5.62
CA ALA A 111 11.44 16.53 4.82
C ALA A 111 11.96 17.98 4.75
N HIS A 112 12.50 18.48 5.85
CA HIS A 112 13.35 19.68 5.84
C HIS A 112 14.85 19.35 5.88
N LYS A 113 15.22 18.11 6.26
CA LYS A 113 16.63 17.66 6.41
C LYS A 113 16.83 16.15 6.14
N LEU A 114 16.31 15.65 5.03
CA LEU A 114 16.77 14.36 4.50
C LEU A 114 17.73 14.64 3.35
N SER A 115 18.96 15.04 3.67
CA SER A 115 20.10 14.87 2.75
C SER A 115 20.54 13.43 2.84
N PHE A 116 20.46 12.69 1.75
CA PHE A 116 21.04 11.34 1.65
C PHE A 116 22.20 11.40 0.67
N THR A 117 23.37 10.99 1.13
CA THR A 117 24.44 10.41 0.32
C THR A 117 24.53 8.97 0.83
N TRP A 118 23.99 8.03 0.07
CA TRP A 118 24.20 6.61 0.32
C TRP A 118 25.13 6.11 -0.79
N ASP A 119 26.40 5.96 -0.46
CA ASP A 119 27.48 5.59 -1.39
C ASP A 119 27.58 4.07 -1.59
N GLY A 120 26.59 3.30 -1.13
CA GLY A 120 26.66 1.84 -0.99
C GLY A 120 25.69 1.02 -1.85
N TYR A 121 24.92 1.64 -2.75
CA TYR A 121 24.08 0.88 -3.69
C TYR A 121 24.87 0.64 -4.99
N HIS A 122 25.17 -0.62 -5.28
CA HIS A 122 25.61 -1.03 -6.61
C HIS A 122 24.36 -1.39 -7.43
N ASP A 123 24.18 -0.72 -8.58
CA ASP A 123 23.10 -0.88 -9.59
C ASP A 123 22.97 -2.30 -10.21
N GLY A 124 23.47 -3.34 -9.53
CA GLY A 124 23.54 -4.70 -10.07
C GLY A 124 22.21 -5.46 -10.10
N ASP A 125 21.24 -5.07 -9.27
CA ASP A 125 19.94 -5.77 -9.10
C ASP A 125 18.77 -5.04 -9.79
N GLU A 126 19.02 -4.42 -10.95
CA GLU A 126 17.93 -3.91 -11.79
C GLU A 126 17.20 -5.07 -12.48
N GLU A 127 16.04 -5.49 -11.96
CA GLU A 127 15.00 -6.05 -12.83
C GLU A 127 14.76 -5.05 -13.98
N GLU A 128 14.64 -5.57 -15.20
CA GLU A 128 14.55 -4.80 -16.46
C GLU A 128 13.46 -3.71 -16.44
N TYR A 129 12.42 -3.89 -15.60
CA TYR A 129 11.34 -2.94 -15.33
C TYR A 129 11.81 -1.58 -14.76
N TYR A 130 12.94 -1.54 -14.05
CA TYR A 130 13.45 -0.34 -13.38
C TYR A 130 14.30 0.58 -14.28
N ARG A 131 14.47 0.26 -15.56
CA ARG A 131 15.29 1.04 -16.52
C ARG A 131 14.55 2.20 -17.18
N ASP A 132 13.22 2.28 -17.08
CA ASP A 132 12.48 3.40 -17.65
C ASP A 132 12.68 4.67 -16.81
N ALA A 133 13.32 5.66 -17.40
CA ALA A 133 13.59 6.96 -16.76
C ALA A 133 12.30 7.71 -16.40
N ASN A 134 11.19 7.46 -17.09
CA ASN A 134 9.89 8.08 -16.80
C ASN A 134 9.26 7.52 -15.51
N LEU A 135 9.54 6.26 -15.18
CA LEU A 135 9.08 5.61 -13.94
C LEU A 135 9.94 6.00 -12.72
N ARG A 136 11.11 6.61 -12.93
CA ARG A 136 12.07 6.94 -11.87
C ARG A 136 11.75 8.24 -11.11
N ASP A 137 11.01 9.19 -11.71
CA ASP A 137 10.79 10.53 -11.12
C ASP A 137 9.32 10.90 -10.86
N MET A 138 8.58 9.96 -10.28
CA MET A 138 7.18 10.18 -9.87
C MET A 138 6.99 11.33 -8.88
N GLY A 139 8.01 11.64 -8.06
CA GLY A 139 7.94 12.72 -7.08
C GLY A 139 7.85 14.12 -7.69
N THR A 140 8.45 14.35 -8.87
CA THR A 140 8.40 15.67 -9.54
C THR A 140 7.12 15.89 -10.35
N ARG A 141 6.41 14.82 -10.73
CA ARG A 141 5.10 14.89 -11.39
C ARG A 141 4.01 15.45 -10.49
N PHE A 142 4.12 15.29 -9.17
CA PHE A 142 3.09 15.68 -8.21
C PHE A 142 3.61 16.59 -7.10
N ARG A 143 3.98 17.82 -7.48
CA ARG A 143 4.45 18.85 -6.54
C ARG A 143 3.32 19.40 -5.66
N CYS A 144 3.68 19.82 -4.45
CA CYS A 144 2.80 20.59 -3.57
C CYS A 144 2.45 21.95 -4.21
N SER A 145 1.41 22.60 -3.68
CA SER A 145 0.96 23.93 -4.15
C SER A 145 2.07 25.00 -4.19
N ASP A 146 3.08 24.87 -3.35
CA ASP A 146 4.26 25.75 -3.27
C ASP A 146 5.41 25.35 -4.22
N GLY A 147 5.22 24.32 -5.05
CA GLY A 147 6.23 23.78 -5.96
C GLY A 147 7.23 22.82 -5.31
N SER A 148 7.14 22.57 -4.01
CA SER A 148 8.00 21.62 -3.31
C SER A 148 7.64 20.16 -3.62
N LEU A 149 8.57 19.23 -3.35
CA LEU A 149 8.29 17.80 -3.49
C LEU A 149 7.27 17.32 -2.44
N PRO A 150 6.44 16.32 -2.75
CA PRO A 150 5.44 15.81 -1.80
C PRO A 150 6.10 15.28 -0.51
N PRO A 151 5.38 15.28 0.63
CA PRO A 151 5.92 14.78 1.88
C PRO A 151 6.15 13.27 1.84
N ILE A 152 7.17 12.84 2.58
CA ILE A 152 7.48 11.44 2.84
C ILE A 152 6.48 10.89 3.86
N ARG A 153 5.80 9.79 3.51
CA ARG A 153 4.74 9.14 4.33
C ARG A 153 5.09 7.67 4.54
N GLY A 154 5.08 7.20 5.79
CA GLY A 154 5.30 5.77 6.09
C GLY A 154 4.35 5.22 7.15
N ILE A 155 3.88 3.99 6.95
CA ILE A 155 3.10 3.25 7.95
C ILE A 155 4.07 2.48 8.85
N ILE A 156 4.03 2.76 10.15
CA ILE A 156 4.81 2.03 11.14
C ILE A 156 4.08 0.74 11.47
N LYS A 157 4.77 -0.38 11.24
CA LYS A 157 4.30 -1.73 11.52
C LYS A 157 5.14 -2.32 12.66
N GLU A 158 4.60 -3.35 13.31
CA GLU A 158 5.35 -4.14 14.28
C GLU A 158 6.54 -4.81 13.57
N PHE A 159 7.73 -4.73 14.16
CA PHE A 159 8.90 -5.47 13.67
C PHE A 159 8.69 -6.97 13.88
N GLY A 160 9.02 -7.77 12.88
CA GLY A 160 8.80 -9.21 12.94
C GLY A 160 9.58 -9.95 11.89
N GLU A 161 9.51 -11.27 11.96
CA GLU A 161 10.26 -12.17 11.09
C GLU A 161 9.30 -12.94 10.19
N SER A 162 9.75 -13.20 8.96
CA SER A 162 9.09 -14.20 8.12
C SER A 162 9.28 -15.57 8.74
N LYS A 163 8.19 -16.33 8.88
CA LYS A 163 8.21 -17.65 9.53
C LYS A 163 8.15 -18.75 8.49
N VAL A 164 8.75 -19.89 8.84
CA VAL A 164 8.57 -21.16 8.13
C VAL A 164 7.08 -21.43 7.99
N LEU A 165 6.65 -21.68 6.76
CA LEU A 165 5.26 -21.92 6.43
C LEU A 165 4.92 -23.40 6.64
N ASP A 166 4.61 -23.78 7.88
CA ASP A 166 4.11 -25.11 8.21
C ASP A 166 2.59 -25.24 7.93
N TYR A 167 2.06 -26.47 8.02
CA TYR A 167 0.63 -26.75 7.81
C TYR A 167 -0.28 -25.90 8.71
N LYS A 168 0.13 -25.64 9.96
CA LYS A 168 -0.66 -24.86 10.91
C LYS A 168 -0.65 -23.37 10.55
N GLY A 169 0.48 -22.86 10.08
CA GLY A 169 0.68 -21.52 9.54
C GLY A 169 -0.19 -21.30 8.30
N ALA A 170 -0.11 -22.21 7.32
CA ALA A 170 -0.94 -22.16 6.11
C ALA A 170 -2.45 -22.13 6.44
N LYS A 171 -2.91 -22.99 7.37
CA LYS A 171 -4.30 -23.00 7.83
C LYS A 171 -4.70 -21.71 8.55
N SER A 172 -3.78 -21.10 9.31
CA SER A 172 -4.01 -19.82 9.96
C SER A 172 -4.16 -18.70 8.92
N ILE A 173 -3.26 -18.65 7.93
CA ILE A 173 -3.28 -17.64 6.87
C ILE A 173 -4.59 -17.73 6.07
N LEU A 174 -5.02 -18.94 5.67
CA LEU A 174 -6.29 -19.12 4.96
C LEU A 174 -7.50 -18.64 5.77
N ARG A 175 -7.50 -18.84 7.09
CA ARG A 175 -8.55 -18.30 7.97
C ARG A 175 -8.49 -16.77 8.00
N ASP A 176 -7.30 -16.21 8.06
CA ASP A 176 -7.10 -14.77 8.14
C ASP A 176 -7.49 -14.09 6.82
N ILE A 177 -7.22 -14.69 5.65
CA ILE A 177 -7.72 -14.22 4.34
C ILE A 177 -9.24 -14.12 4.35
N LYS A 178 -9.94 -15.18 4.75
CA LYS A 178 -11.41 -15.18 4.84
C LYS A 178 -11.92 -14.11 5.79
N TYR A 179 -11.27 -13.96 6.93
CA TYR A 179 -11.63 -12.95 7.93
C TYR A 179 -11.46 -11.52 7.38
N VAL A 180 -10.35 -11.25 6.71
CA VAL A 180 -10.03 -9.95 6.12
C VAL A 180 -11.01 -9.60 4.98
N GLN A 181 -11.37 -10.55 4.13
CA GLN A 181 -12.44 -10.36 3.14
C GLN A 181 -13.81 -10.08 3.77
N GLN A 182 -14.15 -10.73 4.89
CA GLN A 182 -15.39 -10.42 5.64
C GLN A 182 -15.40 -9.02 6.23
N LEU A 183 -14.23 -8.41 6.47
CA LEU A 183 -14.10 -7.01 6.86
C LEU A 183 -14.24 -6.04 5.67
N GLY A 184 -14.35 -6.56 4.45
CA GLY A 184 -14.44 -5.80 3.21
C GLY A 184 -13.08 -5.35 2.67
N ILE A 185 -12.03 -6.16 2.87
CA ILE A 185 -10.67 -5.91 2.35
C ILE A 185 -10.29 -7.06 1.42
N THR A 186 -9.92 -6.75 0.17
CA THR A 186 -9.57 -7.72 -0.88
C THR A 186 -8.30 -7.28 -1.61
N ASP A 187 -7.76 -8.13 -2.50
CA ASP A 187 -6.48 -7.91 -3.21
C ASP A 187 -5.27 -7.82 -2.28
N LEU A 188 -5.03 -8.91 -1.56
CA LEU A 188 -4.14 -8.93 -0.40
C LEU A 188 -2.65 -9.11 -0.73
N ASP A 189 -2.24 -8.98 -2.00
CA ASP A 189 -0.88 -9.25 -2.52
C ASP A 189 -0.20 -10.44 -1.81
N LEU A 190 -0.84 -11.61 -1.86
CA LEU A 190 -0.38 -12.75 -1.07
C LEU A 190 0.92 -13.33 -1.62
N ALA A 191 1.95 -13.25 -0.80
CA ALA A 191 3.21 -13.94 -0.99
C ALA A 191 3.85 -14.26 0.37
N HIS A 192 4.70 -15.28 0.43
CA HIS A 192 5.35 -15.70 1.68
C HIS A 192 6.13 -14.56 2.35
N ARG A 193 6.82 -13.74 1.55
CA ARG A 193 7.53 -12.53 2.00
C ARG A 193 6.65 -11.52 2.75
N GLN A 194 5.34 -11.51 2.47
CA GLN A 194 4.36 -10.60 3.08
C GLN A 194 3.74 -11.15 4.36
N ILE A 195 4.15 -12.36 4.79
CA ILE A 195 3.71 -13.00 6.03
C ILE A 195 4.72 -12.74 7.14
N ILE A 196 4.44 -11.76 7.99
CA ILE A 196 5.31 -11.38 9.10
C ILE A 196 4.73 -11.87 10.41
N ASN A 197 5.51 -12.60 11.22
CA ASN A 197 5.04 -13.23 12.46
C ASN A 197 3.81 -14.14 12.27
N GLY A 198 3.61 -14.70 11.08
CA GLY A 198 2.45 -15.55 10.74
C GLY A 198 1.18 -14.77 10.43
N LYS A 199 1.31 -13.49 10.06
CA LYS A 199 0.23 -12.53 9.85
C LYS A 199 0.39 -11.82 8.52
N LEU A 200 -0.73 -11.47 7.87
CA LEU A 200 -0.75 -10.59 6.69
C LEU A 200 -0.22 -9.20 7.07
N SER A 201 0.74 -8.68 6.29
CA SER A 201 1.45 -7.45 6.64
C SER A 201 1.45 -6.36 5.56
N ASP A 202 1.19 -6.70 4.30
CA ASP A 202 1.16 -5.78 3.17
C ASP A 202 -0.29 -5.64 2.65
N PHE A 203 -0.76 -4.40 2.54
CA PHE A 203 -2.07 -4.08 1.97
C PHE A 203 -1.96 -2.93 0.95
N SER A 204 -0.77 -2.76 0.36
CA SER A 204 -0.45 -1.69 -0.59
C SER A 204 -1.25 -1.76 -1.89
N THR A 205 -1.79 -2.93 -2.26
CA THR A 205 -2.70 -3.10 -3.41
C THR A 205 -4.16 -3.23 -3.00
N SER A 206 -4.44 -3.26 -1.69
CA SER A 206 -5.75 -3.74 -1.22
C SER A 206 -6.88 -2.79 -1.58
N ILE A 207 -8.02 -3.39 -1.94
CA ILE A 207 -9.30 -2.70 -2.07
C ILE A 207 -10.02 -2.81 -0.73
N THR A 208 -10.26 -1.68 -0.05
CA THR A 208 -11.02 -1.62 1.20
C THR A 208 -12.36 -0.91 1.00
N VAL A 209 -13.46 -1.61 1.26
CA VAL A 209 -14.82 -1.03 1.21
C VAL A 209 -14.94 0.10 2.25
N PRO A 210 -15.54 1.25 1.93
CA PRO A 210 -16.05 1.63 0.62
C PRO A 210 -14.93 2.14 -0.32
N HIS A 211 -15.00 1.75 -1.59
CA HIS A 211 -14.03 2.01 -2.65
C HIS A 211 -14.77 2.28 -3.97
N PHE A 212 -14.22 3.05 -4.91
CA PHE A 212 -14.92 3.33 -6.18
C PHE A 212 -15.28 2.05 -6.97
N ALA A 213 -14.47 0.99 -6.83
CA ALA A 213 -14.75 -0.32 -7.42
C ALA A 213 -15.89 -1.07 -6.71
N SER A 214 -16.06 -0.90 -5.38
CA SER A 214 -17.17 -1.50 -4.62
C SER A 214 -18.40 -0.60 -4.53
N ASN A 215 -18.26 0.66 -4.93
CA ASN A 215 -19.27 1.70 -4.88
C ASN A 215 -19.34 2.45 -6.22
N PRO A 216 -19.61 1.75 -7.34
CA PRO A 216 -19.64 2.36 -8.66
C PRO A 216 -20.73 3.44 -8.79
N GLU A 217 -21.73 3.46 -7.90
CA GLU A 217 -22.74 4.52 -7.83
C GLU A 217 -22.18 5.90 -7.53
N TRP A 218 -20.97 6.00 -6.96
CA TRP A 218 -20.29 7.28 -6.76
C TRP A 218 -19.97 7.99 -8.07
N ASN A 219 -19.82 7.25 -9.17
CA ASN A 219 -19.65 7.82 -10.49
C ASN A 219 -20.95 7.71 -11.30
N LEU A 220 -21.69 8.82 -11.33
CA LEU A 220 -22.97 8.93 -12.04
C LEU A 220 -22.84 8.78 -13.56
N HIS A 221 -21.63 8.91 -14.12
CA HIS A 221 -21.37 8.80 -15.55
C HIS A 221 -21.08 7.36 -16.01
N LEU A 222 -20.97 6.40 -15.09
CA LEU A 222 -20.76 5.00 -15.47
C LEU A 222 -22.00 4.40 -16.13
N SER A 223 -21.85 3.97 -17.38
CA SER A 223 -22.85 3.17 -18.08
C SER A 223 -23.07 1.83 -17.38
N ARG A 224 -24.22 1.19 -17.63
CA ARG A 224 -24.56 -0.11 -17.03
C ARG A 224 -23.51 -1.19 -17.35
N SER A 225 -22.99 -1.23 -18.57
CA SER A 225 -21.96 -2.20 -18.97
C SER A 225 -20.65 -1.97 -18.23
N CYS A 226 -20.26 -0.72 -17.97
CA CYS A 226 -19.07 -0.40 -17.18
C CYS A 226 -19.23 -0.86 -15.73
N ARG A 227 -20.41 -0.66 -15.12
CA ARG A 227 -20.69 -1.15 -13.77
C ARG A 227 -20.58 -2.67 -13.67
N SER A 228 -21.13 -3.41 -14.63
CA SER A 228 -21.00 -4.88 -14.66
C SER A 228 -19.56 -5.36 -14.82
N LYS A 229 -18.72 -4.63 -15.58
CA LYS A 229 -17.29 -4.94 -15.67
C LYS A 229 -16.59 -4.73 -14.32
N ILE A 230 -16.83 -3.59 -13.67
CA ILE A 230 -16.25 -3.29 -12.35
C ILE A 230 -16.65 -4.35 -11.32
N GLU A 231 -17.92 -4.77 -11.32
CA GLU A 231 -18.41 -5.84 -10.45
C GLU A 231 -17.70 -7.18 -10.71
N PHE A 232 -17.48 -7.51 -11.98
CA PHE A 232 -16.72 -8.70 -12.38
C PHE A 232 -15.25 -8.62 -11.94
N GLU A 233 -14.58 -7.48 -12.15
CA GLU A 233 -13.20 -7.28 -11.72
C GLU A 233 -13.06 -7.37 -10.19
N LEU A 234 -14.00 -6.80 -9.45
CA LEU A 234 -14.04 -6.93 -7.99
C LEU A 234 -14.21 -8.40 -7.57
N PHE A 235 -15.11 -9.14 -8.23
CA PHE A 235 -15.24 -10.58 -7.99
C PHE A 235 -13.96 -11.36 -8.30
N ALA A 236 -13.32 -11.07 -9.43
CA ALA A 236 -12.06 -11.69 -9.83
C ALA A 236 -10.95 -11.42 -8.81
N THR A 237 -10.92 -10.20 -8.27
CA THR A 237 -9.99 -9.78 -7.21
C THR A 237 -10.25 -10.54 -5.90
N CYS A 238 -11.50 -10.73 -5.48
CA CYS A 238 -11.83 -11.57 -4.32
C CYS A 238 -11.38 -13.02 -4.52
N TYR A 239 -11.54 -13.56 -5.73
CA TYR A 239 -11.13 -14.92 -6.06
C TYR A 239 -9.60 -15.06 -6.12
N LYS A 240 -8.91 -14.03 -6.64
CA LYS A 240 -7.45 -13.95 -6.75
C LYS A 240 -6.77 -14.22 -5.40
N ASP A 241 -7.27 -13.69 -4.29
CA ASP A 241 -6.69 -13.96 -2.96
C ASP A 241 -6.62 -15.47 -2.63
N PHE A 242 -7.60 -16.27 -3.01
CA PHE A 242 -7.54 -17.73 -2.77
C PHE A 242 -6.58 -18.43 -3.71
N ARG A 243 -6.54 -17.99 -4.97
CA ARG A 243 -5.61 -18.52 -5.97
C ARG A 243 -4.16 -18.20 -5.59
N ASP A 244 -3.88 -16.97 -5.18
CA ASP A 244 -2.54 -16.53 -4.80
C ASP A 244 -2.09 -17.22 -3.50
N PHE A 245 -3.01 -17.57 -2.59
CA PHE A 245 -2.71 -18.48 -1.48
C PHE A 245 -2.24 -19.85 -1.97
N ASP A 246 -2.96 -20.48 -2.89
CA ASP A 246 -2.58 -21.80 -3.43
C ASP A 246 -1.22 -21.75 -4.14
N ILE A 247 -0.95 -20.69 -4.90
CA ILE A 247 0.35 -20.42 -5.54
C ILE A 247 1.44 -20.28 -4.48
N MET A 248 1.23 -19.46 -3.46
CA MET A 248 2.20 -19.27 -2.37
C MET A 248 2.53 -20.60 -1.66
N ILE A 249 1.55 -21.48 -1.43
CA ILE A 249 1.81 -22.82 -0.86
C ILE A 249 2.60 -23.69 -1.84
N HIS A 250 2.26 -23.64 -3.13
CA HIS A 250 2.98 -24.41 -4.15
C HIS A 250 4.44 -23.99 -4.23
N ASP A 251 4.71 -22.69 -4.42
CA ASP A 251 6.06 -22.14 -4.55
C ASP A 251 6.90 -22.46 -3.31
N TRP A 252 6.34 -22.27 -2.11
CA TRP A 252 7.00 -22.63 -0.86
C TRP A 252 7.42 -24.11 -0.82
N ASN A 253 6.52 -25.01 -1.24
CA ASN A 253 6.83 -26.44 -1.24
C ASN A 253 7.89 -26.79 -2.29
N GLU A 254 7.88 -26.16 -3.46
CA GLU A 254 8.89 -26.36 -4.50
C GLU A 254 10.28 -25.91 -4.03
N ASP A 255 10.37 -24.74 -3.38
CA ASP A 255 11.63 -24.18 -2.85
C ASP A 255 12.22 -25.00 -1.68
N HIS A 256 11.38 -25.81 -1.03
CA HIS A 256 11.75 -26.64 0.13
C HIS A 256 11.61 -28.14 -0.14
N LYS A 257 11.73 -28.57 -1.41
CA LYS A 257 11.89 -29.98 -1.74
C LYS A 257 13.28 -30.47 -1.31
N ASP A 258 13.28 -31.53 -0.51
CA ASP A 258 14.49 -32.32 -0.20
C ASP A 258 15.06 -33.01 -1.45
#